data_AF-A0A2M7ZR85-F1
#
_entry.id   AF-A0A2M7ZR85-F1
#
_cell.length_a   1.000
_cell.length_b   1.000
_cell.length_c   1.000
_cell.angle_alpha   90.00
_cell.angle_beta   90.00
_cell.angle_gamma   90.00
#
_symmetry.space_group_name_H-M   'P 1'
#
loop_
_entity.id
_entity.type
_entity.pdbx_description
1 polymer ?
#
loop_
_entity_poly.entity_id
_entity_poly.type
_entity_poly.pdbx_seq_one_letter_code
_entity_poly.pdbx_strand_id
1 'polypeptide(L)'
;MNKKSRILIVDDEPDMLTACAKIISVLGNEPVPVAHAKEAIKFLEEEEFDLIFCDLLMPEHDGMEVLEICQKLAPSTPVIIFSAYGTIDRAVTAMKA
;
A
#
# COMPACT_ATOMS: atom_id res chain seq x y z
N MET A 1 -8.11 18.07 -17.81
CA MET A 1 -7.53 18.23 -16.46
C MET A 1 -7.05 16.84 -16.04
N ASN A 2 -5.75 16.63 -15.80
CA ASN A 2 -5.28 15.33 -15.31
C ASN A 2 -5.84 15.13 -13.90
N LYS A 3 -6.70 14.12 -13.72
CA LYS A 3 -7.18 13.70 -12.41
C LYS A 3 -5.97 13.24 -11.61
N LYS A 4 -5.78 13.77 -10.40
CA LYS A 4 -4.74 13.28 -9.49
C LYS A 4 -5.17 11.91 -9.00
N SER A 5 -4.31 10.90 -9.11
CA SER A 5 -4.56 9.60 -8.51
C SER A 5 -4.32 9.65 -7.01
N ARG A 6 -5.22 9.07 -6.22
CA ARG A 6 -5.06 8.89 -4.78
C ARG A 6 -4.39 7.55 -4.52
N ILE A 7 -3.25 7.58 -3.81
CA ILE A 7 -2.39 6.42 -3.62
C ILE A 7 -2.21 6.17 -2.13
N LEU A 8 -2.72 5.04 -1.64
CA LEU A 8 -2.50 4.58 -0.28
C LEU A 8 -1.11 3.97 -0.17
N ILE A 9 -0.31 4.39 0.82
CA ILE A 9 1.05 3.87 1.05
C ILE A 9 1.08 3.25 2.44
N VAL A 10 1.42 1.96 2.54
CA VAL A 10 1.46 1.20 3.79
C VAL A 10 2.87 0.71 4.03
N ASP A 11 3.54 1.26 5.05
CA ASP A 11 4.93 0.94 5.41
C ASP A 11 5.17 1.37 6.86
N ASP A 12 5.80 0.54 7.69
CA ASP A 12 6.05 0.87 9.10
C ASP A 12 7.31 1.73 9.30
N GLU A 13 8.14 1.90 8.27
CA GLU A 13 9.32 2.75 8.29
C GLU A 13 8.96 4.22 7.93
N PRO A 14 9.04 5.17 8.88
CA PRO A 14 8.63 6.57 8.64
C PRO A 14 9.41 7.28 7.53
N ASP A 15 10.69 6.92 7.38
CA ASP A 15 11.55 7.45 6.33
C ASP A 15 11.08 7.01 4.94
N MET A 16 10.62 5.75 4.81
CA MET A 16 10.10 5.21 3.56
C MET A 16 8.75 5.84 3.20
N LEU A 17 7.83 5.96 4.17
CA LEU A 17 6.57 6.70 3.99
C LEU A 17 6.82 8.12 3.50
N THR A 18 7.74 8.84 4.14
CA THR A 18 8.08 10.22 3.77
C THR A 18 8.68 10.31 2.37
N ALA A 19 9.57 9.37 2.01
CA ALA A 19 10.20 9.33 0.70
C ALA A 19 9.17 9.05 -0.40
N CYS A 20 8.35 8.00 -0.26
CA CYS A 20 7.30 7.63 -1.20
C CYS A 20 6.26 8.77 -1.36
N ALA A 21 5.80 9.36 -0.26
CA ALA A 21 4.83 10.46 -0.31
C ALA A 21 5.39 11.68 -1.06
N LYS A 22 6.65 12.03 -0.85
CA LYS A 22 7.31 13.11 -1.62
C LYS A 22 7.36 12.79 -3.11
N ILE A 23 7.79 11.58 -3.48
CA ILE A 23 7.89 11.16 -4.88
C ILE A 23 6.52 11.21 -5.55
N ILE A 24 5.49 10.63 -4.92
CA ILE A 24 4.12 10.59 -5.45
C ILE A 24 3.54 12.01 -5.60
N SER A 25 3.78 12.89 -4.62
CA SER A 25 3.37 14.30 -4.70
C SER A 25 4.04 15.04 -5.87
N VAL A 26 5.34 14.82 -6.08
CA VAL A 26 6.11 15.42 -7.19
C VAL A 26 5.59 14.93 -8.55
N LEU A 27 5.14 13.68 -8.64
CA LEU A 27 4.48 13.14 -9.83
C LEU A 27 3.06 13.70 -10.05
N GLY A 28 2.57 14.56 -9.17
CA GLY A 28 1.27 15.23 -9.29
C GLY A 28 0.09 14.44 -8.72
N ASN A 29 0.35 13.35 -8.00
CA ASN A 29 -0.64 12.50 -7.37
C ASN A 29 -0.84 12.86 -5.89
N GLU A 30 -1.83 12.25 -5.24
CA GLU A 30 -2.16 12.47 -3.84
C GLU A 30 -1.76 11.24 -3.01
N PRO A 31 -0.65 11.30 -2.25
CA PRO A 31 -0.26 10.21 -1.36
C PRO A 31 -1.05 10.24 -0.05
N VAL A 32 -1.42 9.06 0.44
CA VAL A 32 -2.00 8.84 1.77
C VAL A 32 -1.12 7.83 2.51
N PRO A 33 -0.12 8.28 3.28
CA PRO A 33 0.78 7.41 4.02
C PRO A 33 0.15 6.92 5.33
N VAL A 34 0.27 5.62 5.61
CA VAL A 34 -0.18 4.98 6.86
C VAL A 34 0.89 4.01 7.35
N ALA A 35 1.15 4.04 8.66
CA ALA A 35 2.21 3.22 9.28
C ALA A 35 1.73 1.83 9.73
N HIS A 36 0.41 1.60 9.71
CA HIS A 36 -0.20 0.44 10.33
C HIS A 36 -1.31 -0.14 9.44
N ALA A 37 -1.36 -1.48 9.37
CA ALA A 37 -2.39 -2.19 8.63
C ALA A 37 -3.81 -1.80 9.06
N LYS A 38 -4.04 -1.62 10.37
CA LYS A 38 -5.36 -1.19 10.91
C LYS A 38 -5.83 0.16 10.36
N GLU A 39 -4.90 1.10 10.19
CA GLU A 39 -5.23 2.39 9.59
C GLU A 39 -5.52 2.23 8.11
N ALA A 40 -4.70 1.44 7.39
CA ALA A 40 -4.94 1.12 5.99
C ALA A 40 -6.34 0.53 5.76
N ILE A 41 -6.75 -0.44 6.59
CA ILE A 41 -8.07 -1.06 6.53
C ILE A 41 -9.18 -0.03 6.71
N LYS A 42 -9.07 0.82 7.74
CA LYS A 42 -10.05 1.87 7.98
C LYS A 42 -10.18 2.82 6.79
N PHE A 43 -9.06 3.23 6.20
CA PHE A 43 -9.07 4.05 4.99
C PHE A 43 -9.73 3.34 3.81
N LEU A 44 -9.49 2.05 3.63
CA LEU A 44 -10.11 1.25 2.56
C LEU A 44 -11.62 1.05 2.74
N GLU A 45 -12.12 1.14 3.97
CA GLU A 45 -13.56 1.11 4.27
C GLU A 45 -14.23 2.47 4.05
N GLU A 46 -13.53 3.57 4.31
CA GLU A 46 -14.08 4.94 4.29
C GLU A 46 -13.86 5.66 2.95
N GLU A 47 -12.84 5.28 2.18
CA GLU A 47 -12.36 6.03 1.02
C GLU A 47 -11.98 5.12 -0.18
N GLU A 48 -12.00 5.71 -1.38
CA GLU A 48 -11.54 5.04 -2.61
C GLU A 48 -10.11 5.47 -2.99
N PHE A 49 -9.33 4.49 -3.46
CA PHE A 49 -7.96 4.67 -3.93
C PHE A 49 -7.78 4.13 -5.35
N ASP A 50 -6.97 4.83 -6.15
CA ASP A 50 -6.63 4.41 -7.52
C ASP A 50 -5.45 3.42 -7.53
N LEU A 51 -4.65 3.36 -6.46
CA LEU A 51 -3.51 2.46 -6.29
C LEU A 51 -3.20 2.27 -4.80
N ILE A 52 -2.76 1.06 -4.44
CA ILE A 52 -2.25 0.75 -3.10
C ILE A 52 -0.80 0.32 -3.24
N PHE A 53 0.08 0.89 -2.41
CA PHE A 53 1.51 0.63 -2.38
C PHE A 53 1.86 0.09 -0.99
N CYS A 54 2.14 -1.20 -0.87
CA CYS A 54 2.27 -1.89 0.42
C CYS A 54 3.62 -2.59 0.55
N ASP A 55 4.27 -2.42 1.70
CA ASP A 55 5.42 -3.26 2.08
C ASP A 55 4.96 -4.63 2.62
N LEU A 56 5.71 -5.69 2.32
CA LEU A 56 5.44 -7.06 2.83
C LEU A 56 6.06 -7.35 4.19
N LEU A 57 7.07 -6.58 4.59
CA LEU A 57 7.93 -6.89 5.73
C LEU A 57 7.80 -5.84 6.82
N MET A 58 6.56 -5.63 7.26
CA MET A 58 6.32 -4.89 8.50
C MET A 58 6.57 -5.85 9.70
N PRO A 59 7.51 -5.57 10.62
CA PRO A 59 7.79 -6.40 11.78
C PRO A 59 6.61 -6.51 12.75
N GLU A 60 5.71 -5.53 12.74
CA GLU A 60 4.55 -5.46 13.64
C GLU A 60 3.21 -5.81 12.97
N HIS A 61 3.13 -5.87 11.64
CA HIS A 61 1.88 -6.12 10.89
C HIS A 61 2.14 -7.03 9.69
N ASP A 62 1.19 -7.87 9.30
CA ASP A 62 1.38 -8.69 8.11
C ASP A 62 0.94 -7.92 6.85
N GLY A 63 1.88 -7.52 5.99
CA GLY A 63 1.55 -6.90 4.70
C GLY A 63 0.65 -7.77 3.82
N MET A 64 0.63 -9.09 4.06
CA MET A 64 -0.31 -10.02 3.43
C MET A 64 -1.75 -9.80 3.90
N GLU A 65 -1.97 -9.43 5.16
CA GLU A 65 -3.32 -9.14 5.69
C GLU A 65 -3.91 -7.92 4.97
N VAL A 66 -3.10 -6.88 4.75
CA VAL A 66 -3.50 -5.71 3.97
C VAL A 66 -3.90 -6.12 2.56
N LEU A 67 -3.10 -6.97 1.89
CA LEU A 67 -3.40 -7.46 0.55
C LEU A 67 -4.72 -8.24 0.49
N GLU A 68 -4.95 -9.18 1.41
CA GLU A 68 -6.20 -9.95 1.49
C GLU A 68 -7.42 -9.05 1.69
N ILE A 69 -7.27 -8.00 2.49
CA ILE A 69 -8.35 -7.03 2.74
C ILE A 69 -8.56 -6.13 1.53
N CYS A 70 -7.50 -5.68 0.86
CA CYS A 70 -7.59 -4.95 -0.40
C CYS A 70 -8.41 -5.73 -1.44
N GLN A 71 -8.18 -7.02 -1.56
CA GLN A 71 -8.95 -7.85 -2.51
C GLN A 71 -10.42 -8.03 -2.13
N LYS A 72 -10.75 -7.95 -0.83
CA LYS A 72 -12.14 -8.05 -0.36
C LYS A 72 -12.88 -6.71 -0.48
N LEU A 73 -12.26 -5.61 -0.09
CA LEU A 73 -12.89 -4.29 -0.02
C LEU A 73 -12.73 -3.48 -1.30
N ALA A 74 -11.61 -3.63 -2.01
CA ALA A 74 -11.24 -2.87 -3.19
C ALA A 74 -10.68 -3.78 -4.31
N PRO A 75 -11.44 -4.82 -4.78
CA PRO A 75 -10.94 -5.83 -5.73
C PRO A 75 -10.48 -5.26 -7.08
N SER A 76 -10.96 -4.07 -7.45
CA SER A 76 -10.59 -3.40 -8.71
C SER A 76 -9.38 -2.49 -8.56
N THR A 77 -8.91 -2.23 -7.33
CA THR A 77 -7.79 -1.34 -7.07
C THR A 77 -6.48 -2.12 -7.20
N PRO A 78 -5.57 -1.69 -8.09
CA PRO A 78 -4.27 -2.35 -8.22
C PRO A 78 -3.45 -2.20 -6.94
N VAL A 79 -2.78 -3.29 -6.55
CA VAL A 79 -1.86 -3.32 -5.40
C VAL A 79 -0.44 -3.55 -5.92
N ILE A 80 0.46 -2.64 -5.60
CA ILE A 80 1.91 -2.81 -5.80
C ILE A 80 2.52 -3.18 -4.48
N ILE A 81 3.27 -4.27 -4.52
CA ILE A 81 3.96 -4.82 -3.38
C ILE A 81 5.45 -4.58 -3.57
N PHE A 82 6.10 -4.00 -2.57
CA PHE A 82 7.54 -3.78 -2.56
C PHE A 82 8.10 -4.31 -1.25
N SER A 83 9.39 -4.68 -1.23
CA SER A 83 10.05 -5.03 0.03
C SER A 83 11.56 -5.02 -0.09
N ALA A 84 12.24 -4.56 0.95
CA ALA A 84 13.71 -4.50 1.00
C ALA A 84 14.36 -5.90 1.13
N TYR A 85 13.64 -6.88 1.68
CA TYR A 85 14.11 -8.27 1.84
C TYR A 85 13.14 -9.27 1.18
N GLY A 86 13.01 -9.18 -0.13
CA GLY A 86 12.17 -10.11 -0.89
C GLY A 86 12.76 -11.52 -0.96
N THR A 87 12.10 -12.50 -0.34
CA THR A 87 12.27 -13.92 -0.74
C THR A 87 11.27 -14.23 -1.85
N ILE A 88 11.69 -15.05 -2.82
CA ILE A 88 10.86 -15.42 -3.99
C ILE A 88 9.53 -16.04 -3.52
N ASP A 89 9.56 -16.85 -2.45
CA ASP A 89 8.38 -17.55 -1.95
C ASP A 89 7.28 -16.60 -1.45
N ARG A 90 7.66 -15.48 -0.82
CA ARG A 90 6.68 -14.47 -0.37
C ARG A 90 6.06 -13.71 -1.53
N ALA A 91 6.85 -13.32 -2.52
CA ALA A 91 6.33 -12.70 -3.73
C ALA A 91 5.34 -13.62 -4.46
N VAL A 92 5.66 -14.91 -4.57
CA VAL A 92 4.77 -15.92 -5.17
C VAL A 92 3.48 -16.09 -4.37
N THR A 93 3.55 -16.05 -3.04
CA THR A 93 2.36 -16.15 -2.17
C THR A 93 1.47 -14.93 -2.34
N ALA A 94 2.04 -13.73 -2.39
CA ALA A 94 1.32 -12.49 -2.62
C ALA A 94 0.61 -12.45 -3.98
N MET A 95 1.20 -13.01 -5.04
CA MET A 95 0.55 -13.11 -6.35
C MET A 95 -0.62 -14.11 -6.40
N LYS A 96 -0.71 -15.02 -5.42
CA LYS A 96 -1.72 -16.09 -5.35
C LYS A 96 -2.88 -15.79 -4.41
N ALA A 97 -2.68 -14.84 -3.48
CA ALA A 97 -3.77 -14.29 -2.69
C ALA A 97 -4.85 -13.78 -3.65
#